data_AF-A0A967B5P3-F1
#
_entry.id   AF-A0A967B5P3-F1
#
_cell.length_a   1.000
_cell.length_b   1.000
_cell.length_c   1.000
_cell.angle_alpha   90.00
_cell.angle_beta   90.00
_cell.angle_gamma   90.00
#
_symmetry.space_group_name_H-M   'P 1'
#
loop_
_entity.id
_entity.type
_entity.pdbx_description
1 polymer ?
#
loop_
_entity_poly.entity_id
_entity_poly.type
_entity_poly.pdbx_seq_one_letter_code
_entity_poly.pdbx_strand_id
1 'polypeptide(L)'
;MVSTTHINLTDADTSATLVSGQTYVVGNAASSVGDVTAWYDNNLVMTGKADVTVNGYGTTVAFTDTAAGSSVTLNAGGNTIKDLQNGSVNGGSVAGNTFLDLSNTSGSNSSIQVGAYSTFVDGRNLDIIAGAKSTFDGCTGGSITTGSDSHIDKFLQGTITAGIKTVAGEIDTSSVELGRDSTVGKMIDDKLITDGTGVSVGILENSSVNMAQDATGAYTNAGYGQFVVTDSLIGTNLIHAQSVDITMGSRDWNADLEVNTWGDSGSSITGGTGNQHATENGAGKMTFISADSNVHGAFTAVGGSGSDLFVANSSMNMTGGTGGGNTFDIMKTAAGARDVITDFTAAKHNTIDLTGFGLTQSGLADVLDHATVSSAGLALHLNSNTTLTVADVHDTNTLTASNFSLLS
;
A
#
# COMPACT_ATOMS: atom_id res chain seq x y z
N MET A 1 32.71 -36.83 -16.87
CA MET A 1 33.32 -35.54 -17.24
C MET A 1 32.38 -34.91 -18.25
N VAL A 2 31.66 -33.85 -17.89
CA VAL A 2 30.91 -33.07 -18.88
C VAL A 2 31.98 -32.30 -19.67
N SER A 3 32.08 -32.55 -20.96
CA SER A 3 33.07 -31.89 -21.82
C SER A 3 32.59 -30.46 -22.10
N THR A 4 33.38 -29.45 -21.75
CA THR A 4 33.11 -28.06 -22.13
C THR A 4 33.59 -27.83 -23.56
N THR A 5 32.71 -27.33 -24.42
CA THR A 5 33.04 -26.98 -25.81
C THR A 5 33.27 -25.48 -25.93
N HIS A 6 34.35 -25.06 -26.58
CA HIS A 6 34.66 -23.64 -26.81
C HIS A 6 34.34 -23.27 -28.25
N ILE A 7 33.62 -22.16 -28.45
CA ILE A 7 33.26 -21.61 -29.77
C ILE A 7 33.71 -20.16 -29.82
N ASN A 8 34.44 -19.79 -30.87
CA ASN A 8 34.85 -18.40 -31.10
C ASN A 8 34.20 -17.90 -32.40
N LEU A 9 33.29 -16.94 -32.26
CA LEU A 9 32.72 -16.20 -33.38
C LEU A 9 33.71 -15.12 -33.82
N THR A 10 33.85 -14.98 -35.14
CA THR A 10 34.76 -14.03 -35.78
C THR A 10 34.04 -13.32 -36.92
N ASP A 11 34.65 -12.30 -37.53
CA ASP A 11 34.06 -11.63 -38.69
C ASP A 11 33.78 -12.58 -39.87
N ALA A 12 34.46 -13.74 -39.95
CA ALA A 12 34.21 -14.77 -40.95
C ALA A 12 33.10 -15.75 -40.57
N ASP A 13 32.90 -15.97 -39.26
CA ASP A 13 31.95 -16.93 -38.69
C ASP A 13 31.17 -16.25 -37.56
N THR A 14 30.10 -15.55 -37.92
CA THR A 14 29.34 -14.72 -36.97
C THR A 14 28.22 -15.49 -36.26
N SER A 15 28.04 -16.79 -36.54
CA SER A 15 26.94 -17.57 -35.96
C SER A 15 27.33 -18.98 -35.53
N ALA A 16 26.61 -19.52 -34.52
CA ALA A 16 26.75 -20.89 -34.06
C ALA A 16 25.40 -21.52 -33.70
N THR A 17 25.20 -22.79 -34.07
CA THR A 17 24.08 -23.61 -33.59
C THR A 17 24.63 -24.71 -32.69
N LEU A 18 24.10 -24.80 -31.48
CA LEU A 18 24.60 -25.68 -30.43
C LEU A 18 23.86 -27.03 -30.43
N VAL A 19 24.49 -28.06 -29.88
CA VAL A 19 23.89 -29.38 -29.67
C VAL A 19 23.39 -29.46 -28.23
N SER A 20 22.19 -29.99 -28.03
CA SER A 20 21.55 -30.13 -26.71
C SER A 20 22.40 -30.88 -25.67
N GLY A 21 22.19 -30.56 -24.38
CA GLY A 21 22.77 -31.28 -23.24
C GLY A 21 24.25 -31.01 -22.99
N GLN A 22 24.84 -30.01 -23.66
CA GLN A 22 26.26 -29.69 -23.58
C GLN A 22 26.53 -28.37 -22.85
N THR A 23 27.76 -28.23 -22.34
CA THR A 23 28.28 -26.97 -21.78
C THR A 23 29.15 -26.26 -22.80
N TYR A 24 28.93 -24.97 -23.00
CA TYR A 24 29.61 -24.12 -23.97
C TYR A 24 30.20 -22.87 -23.33
N VAL A 25 31.39 -22.48 -23.80
CA VAL A 25 31.91 -21.12 -23.66
C VAL A 25 31.95 -20.51 -25.05
N VAL A 26 31.15 -19.48 -25.30
CA VAL A 26 31.07 -18.81 -26.60
C VAL A 26 31.65 -17.41 -26.47
N GLY A 27 32.70 -17.15 -27.24
CA GLY A 27 33.28 -15.83 -27.37
C GLY A 27 32.96 -15.19 -28.71
N ASN A 28 32.44 -13.97 -28.69
CA ASN A 28 32.34 -13.15 -29.89
C ASN A 28 33.46 -12.12 -29.92
N ALA A 29 34.43 -12.34 -30.81
CA ALA A 29 35.49 -11.39 -31.13
C ALA A 29 35.24 -10.62 -32.43
N ALA A 30 34.10 -10.86 -33.09
CA ALA A 30 33.70 -10.15 -34.30
C ALA A 30 33.41 -8.66 -34.00
N SER A 31 33.56 -7.84 -35.02
CA SER A 31 33.16 -6.43 -35.00
C SER A 31 31.65 -6.22 -34.97
N SER A 32 30.88 -7.25 -35.34
CA SER A 32 29.41 -7.30 -35.29
C SER A 32 28.89 -8.09 -34.09
N VAL A 33 27.59 -7.96 -33.82
CA VAL A 33 26.87 -8.86 -32.91
C VAL A 33 26.91 -10.28 -33.49
N GLY A 34 27.19 -11.28 -32.65
CA GLY A 34 27.21 -12.68 -33.06
C GLY A 34 25.88 -13.38 -32.75
N ASP A 35 25.49 -14.38 -33.55
CA ASP A 35 24.22 -15.08 -33.42
C ASP A 35 24.42 -16.50 -32.87
N VAL A 36 23.79 -16.82 -31.73
CA VAL A 36 23.90 -18.15 -31.11
C VAL A 36 22.53 -18.78 -30.94
N THR A 37 22.35 -19.99 -31.47
CA THR A 37 21.12 -20.79 -31.26
C THR A 37 21.39 -21.96 -30.32
N ALA A 38 20.71 -21.95 -29.17
CA ALA A 38 20.75 -23.00 -28.15
C ALA A 38 19.46 -23.84 -28.15
N TRP A 39 19.57 -25.10 -27.71
CA TRP A 39 18.45 -26.04 -27.67
C TRP A 39 18.18 -26.49 -26.23
N TYR A 40 18.03 -27.79 -25.98
CA TYR A 40 17.62 -28.34 -24.68
C TYR A 40 18.83 -28.53 -23.76
N ASP A 41 18.66 -28.25 -22.47
CA ASP A 41 19.61 -28.56 -21.40
C ASP A 41 21.04 -28.07 -21.67
N ASN A 42 21.19 -26.95 -22.37
CA ASN A 42 22.50 -26.35 -22.61
C ASN A 42 22.92 -25.45 -21.44
N ASN A 43 24.22 -25.39 -21.18
CA ASN A 43 24.78 -24.40 -20.24
C ASN A 43 25.80 -23.54 -20.99
N LEU A 44 25.48 -22.27 -21.19
CA LEU A 44 26.26 -21.35 -22.01
C LEU A 44 26.88 -20.27 -21.13
N VAL A 45 28.14 -19.95 -21.38
CA VAL A 45 28.79 -18.72 -20.93
C VAL A 45 29.14 -17.86 -22.14
N MET A 46 28.56 -16.66 -22.20
CA MET A 46 28.73 -15.70 -23.29
C MET A 46 29.76 -14.62 -22.93
N THR A 47 30.74 -14.44 -23.82
CA THR A 47 31.70 -13.33 -23.78
C THR A 47 31.63 -12.57 -25.10
N GLY A 48 31.69 -11.24 -25.05
CA GLY A 48 31.39 -10.40 -26.21
C GLY A 48 29.89 -10.33 -26.54
N LYS A 49 29.49 -9.27 -27.23
CA LYS A 49 28.07 -8.97 -27.53
C LYS A 49 27.45 -10.00 -28.48
N ALA A 50 26.29 -10.55 -28.15
CA ALA A 50 25.63 -11.57 -28.96
C ALA A 50 24.10 -11.51 -28.88
N ASP A 51 23.44 -12.02 -29.92
CA ASP A 51 22.02 -12.32 -29.94
C ASP A 51 21.84 -13.83 -29.76
N VAL A 52 21.23 -14.24 -28.65
CA VAL A 52 21.07 -15.64 -28.27
C VAL A 52 19.61 -16.08 -28.45
N THR A 53 19.36 -17.04 -29.33
CA THR A 53 18.04 -17.68 -29.49
C THR A 53 18.00 -19.00 -28.74
N VAL A 54 17.06 -19.15 -27.80
CA VAL A 54 16.86 -20.39 -27.03
C VAL A 54 15.58 -21.08 -27.51
N ASN A 55 15.74 -22.21 -28.20
CA ASN A 55 14.65 -23.00 -28.77
C ASN A 55 14.16 -24.16 -27.86
N GLY A 56 14.93 -24.50 -26.82
CA GLY A 56 14.61 -25.59 -25.90
C GLY A 56 14.28 -25.12 -24.48
N TYR A 57 14.12 -26.08 -23.57
CA TYR A 57 13.93 -25.87 -22.13
C TYR A 57 15.17 -26.37 -21.35
N GLY A 58 15.26 -26.00 -20.07
CA GLY A 58 16.36 -26.45 -19.20
C GLY A 58 17.71 -25.79 -19.51
N THR A 59 17.72 -24.79 -20.40
CA THR A 59 18.94 -24.12 -20.83
C THR A 59 19.27 -22.94 -19.94
N THR A 60 20.54 -22.82 -19.59
CA THR A 60 21.11 -21.68 -18.86
C THR A 60 21.99 -20.87 -19.79
N VAL A 61 21.77 -19.55 -19.84
CA VAL A 61 22.63 -18.59 -20.55
C VAL A 61 23.16 -17.60 -19.52
N ALA A 62 24.47 -17.60 -19.33
CA ALA A 62 25.19 -16.67 -18.48
C ALA A 62 25.97 -15.67 -19.33
N PHE A 63 25.87 -14.39 -19.00
CA PHE A 63 26.64 -13.34 -19.66
C PHE A 63 27.82 -12.91 -18.78
N THR A 64 28.86 -12.39 -19.42
CA THR A 64 29.94 -11.67 -18.74
C THR A 64 29.84 -10.19 -19.06
N ASP A 65 30.53 -9.32 -18.32
CA ASP A 65 30.49 -7.86 -18.53
C ASP A 65 30.80 -7.45 -19.98
N THR A 66 31.67 -8.20 -20.67
CA THR A 66 32.01 -7.94 -22.08
C THR A 66 30.87 -8.18 -23.07
N ALA A 67 29.79 -8.83 -22.63
CA ALA A 67 28.62 -9.13 -23.43
C ALA A 67 27.49 -8.11 -23.20
N ALA A 68 27.77 -6.94 -22.62
CA ALA A 68 26.80 -5.89 -22.43
C ALA A 68 26.11 -5.49 -23.76
N GLY A 69 24.78 -5.25 -23.71
CA GLY A 69 23.99 -4.94 -24.91
C GLY A 69 23.52 -6.15 -25.70
N SER A 70 23.79 -7.38 -25.23
CA SER A 70 23.30 -8.62 -25.85
C SER A 70 21.77 -8.72 -25.79
N SER A 71 21.19 -9.50 -26.69
CA SER A 71 19.77 -9.82 -26.63
C SER A 71 19.54 -11.33 -26.51
N VAL A 72 18.43 -11.70 -25.88
CA VAL A 72 17.99 -13.10 -25.79
C VAL A 72 16.58 -13.21 -26.37
N THR A 73 16.39 -14.12 -27.31
CA THR A 73 15.06 -14.53 -27.78
C THR A 73 14.73 -15.90 -27.19
N LEU A 74 13.62 -16.00 -26.46
CA LEU A 74 13.13 -17.24 -25.88
C LEU A 74 11.95 -17.76 -26.73
N ASN A 75 12.07 -18.97 -27.24
CA ASN A 75 10.99 -19.66 -27.96
C ASN A 75 10.36 -20.80 -27.13
N ALA A 76 10.96 -21.15 -26.00
CA ALA A 76 10.47 -22.17 -25.05
C ALA A 76 10.79 -21.76 -23.60
N GLY A 77 9.97 -22.27 -22.67
CA GLY A 77 10.02 -21.94 -21.24
C GLY A 77 10.98 -22.81 -20.43
N GLY A 78 11.12 -22.53 -19.14
CA GLY A 78 11.96 -23.33 -18.25
C GLY A 78 13.46 -23.07 -18.41
N ASN A 79 13.84 -21.87 -18.86
CA ASN A 79 15.24 -21.48 -19.06
C ASN A 79 15.71 -20.50 -17.99
N THR A 80 17.02 -20.43 -17.77
CA THR A 80 17.66 -19.47 -16.87
C THR A 80 18.53 -18.51 -17.65
N ILE A 81 18.28 -17.21 -17.52
CA ILE A 81 19.14 -16.15 -18.06
C ILE A 81 19.76 -15.42 -16.89
N LYS A 82 21.08 -15.23 -16.90
CA LYS A 82 21.75 -14.56 -15.80
C LYS A 82 22.88 -13.62 -16.23
N ASP A 83 23.14 -12.63 -15.38
CA ASP A 83 24.24 -11.67 -15.51
C ASP A 83 24.15 -10.78 -16.77
N LEU A 84 22.96 -10.66 -17.38
CA LEU A 84 22.76 -9.85 -18.60
C LEU A 84 22.72 -8.36 -18.25
N GLN A 85 23.69 -7.61 -18.77
CA GLN A 85 23.83 -6.18 -18.55
C GLN A 85 23.47 -5.37 -19.80
N ASN A 86 22.70 -4.28 -19.62
CA ASN A 86 22.29 -3.36 -20.69
C ASN A 86 21.63 -4.06 -21.89
N GLY A 87 21.05 -5.24 -21.66
CA GLY A 87 20.53 -6.12 -22.70
C GLY A 87 19.02 -6.22 -22.69
N SER A 88 18.47 -7.01 -23.62
CA SER A 88 17.03 -7.24 -23.71
C SER A 88 16.70 -8.73 -23.76
N VAL A 89 15.49 -9.07 -23.35
CA VAL A 89 14.94 -10.42 -23.47
C VAL A 89 13.57 -10.32 -24.13
N ASN A 90 13.37 -11.08 -25.20
CA ASN A 90 12.10 -11.20 -25.89
C ASN A 90 11.58 -12.64 -25.81
N GLY A 91 10.47 -12.82 -25.11
CA GLY A 91 9.78 -14.08 -24.94
C GLY A 91 8.37 -13.87 -24.40
N GLY A 92 7.64 -12.86 -24.90
CA GLY A 92 6.43 -12.34 -24.25
C GLY A 92 5.30 -13.34 -23.98
N SER A 93 5.28 -14.49 -24.66
CA SER A 93 4.33 -15.60 -24.42
C SER A 93 4.96 -16.82 -23.74
N VAL A 94 6.24 -16.76 -23.41
CA VAL A 94 7.05 -17.88 -22.95
C VAL A 94 7.12 -17.87 -21.43
N ALA A 95 6.45 -18.85 -20.83
CA ALA A 95 6.28 -18.96 -19.39
C ALA A 95 7.44 -19.70 -18.69
N GLY A 96 7.58 -19.51 -17.38
CA GLY A 96 8.41 -20.37 -16.53
C GLY A 96 9.91 -20.12 -16.65
N ASN A 97 10.34 -18.90 -16.99
CA ASN A 97 11.77 -18.56 -17.10
C ASN A 97 12.29 -17.92 -15.82
N THR A 98 13.57 -18.11 -15.54
CA THR A 98 14.27 -17.53 -14.39
C THR A 98 15.31 -16.51 -14.86
N PHE A 99 15.33 -15.34 -14.22
CA PHE A 99 16.22 -14.22 -14.52
C PHE A 99 16.99 -13.85 -13.26
N LEU A 100 18.31 -13.92 -13.30
CA LEU A 100 19.18 -13.68 -12.13
C LEU A 100 20.18 -12.57 -12.44
N ASP A 101 20.29 -11.56 -11.57
CA ASP A 101 21.31 -10.51 -11.67
C ASP A 101 21.30 -9.75 -13.01
N LEU A 102 20.11 -9.53 -13.56
CA LEU A 102 19.94 -8.69 -14.74
C LEU A 102 20.04 -7.21 -14.36
N SER A 103 20.72 -6.40 -15.16
CA SER A 103 20.85 -4.98 -14.83
C SER A 103 20.95 -4.06 -16.05
N ASN A 104 20.54 -2.81 -15.83
CA ASN A 104 20.74 -1.72 -16.76
C ASN A 104 21.47 -0.56 -16.06
N THR A 105 22.57 -0.14 -16.64
CA THR A 105 23.44 0.94 -16.12
C THR A 105 23.60 2.08 -17.11
N SER A 106 23.11 1.91 -18.34
CA SER A 106 23.36 2.82 -19.47
C SER A 106 22.23 3.82 -19.74
N GLY A 107 21.08 3.68 -19.07
CA GLY A 107 19.87 4.48 -19.35
C GLY A 107 19.22 4.16 -20.71
N SER A 108 19.74 3.18 -21.46
CA SER A 108 19.13 2.65 -22.68
C SER A 108 18.00 1.68 -22.33
N ASN A 109 16.97 1.56 -23.17
CA ASN A 109 15.85 0.64 -22.94
C ASN A 109 16.29 -0.83 -22.87
N SER A 110 16.56 -1.32 -21.66
CA SER A 110 16.71 -2.75 -21.37
C SER A 110 15.32 -3.28 -20.98
N SER A 111 14.60 -3.77 -21.99
CA SER A 111 13.26 -4.33 -21.80
C SER A 111 13.32 -5.85 -21.74
N ILE A 112 12.65 -6.41 -20.74
CA ILE A 112 12.50 -7.84 -20.52
C ILE A 112 11.02 -8.18 -20.67
N GLN A 113 10.65 -8.77 -21.80
CA GLN A 113 9.26 -9.15 -22.07
C GLN A 113 9.10 -10.67 -22.04
N VAL A 114 8.34 -11.19 -21.08
CA VAL A 114 8.23 -12.64 -20.81
C VAL A 114 6.81 -13.07 -20.42
N GLY A 115 6.53 -14.38 -20.50
CA GLY A 115 5.25 -14.95 -20.11
C GLY A 115 5.06 -15.09 -18.59
N ALA A 116 3.98 -15.78 -18.23
CA ALA A 116 3.60 -16.07 -16.85
C ALA A 116 4.60 -16.97 -16.12
N TYR A 117 4.50 -17.05 -14.79
CA TYR A 117 5.35 -17.92 -13.96
C TYR A 117 6.85 -17.62 -14.10
N SER A 118 7.21 -16.39 -14.44
CA SER A 118 8.61 -16.00 -14.55
C SER A 118 9.14 -15.55 -13.19
N THR A 119 10.40 -15.84 -12.90
CA THR A 119 11.05 -15.45 -11.65
C THR A 119 12.19 -14.50 -11.94
N PHE A 120 12.23 -13.37 -11.24
CA PHE A 120 13.28 -12.38 -11.27
C PHE A 120 13.93 -12.29 -9.90
N VAL A 121 15.25 -12.39 -9.86
CA VAL A 121 16.05 -12.22 -8.64
C VAL A 121 17.12 -11.17 -8.92
N ASP A 122 17.20 -10.17 -8.05
CA ASP A 122 18.22 -9.11 -8.06
C ASP A 122 18.26 -8.28 -9.36
N GLY A 123 17.10 -8.10 -10.01
CA GLY A 123 16.96 -7.26 -11.20
C GLY A 123 17.12 -5.76 -10.90
N ARG A 124 17.90 -5.00 -11.69
CA ARG A 124 18.19 -3.58 -11.42
C ARG A 124 17.96 -2.65 -12.61
N ASN A 125 17.15 -1.61 -12.43
CA ASN A 125 16.80 -0.59 -13.43
C ASN A 125 16.25 -1.17 -14.74
N LEU A 126 15.48 -2.25 -14.65
CA LEU A 126 14.93 -2.96 -15.81
C LEU A 126 13.49 -2.51 -16.10
N ASP A 127 13.10 -2.54 -17.37
CA ASP A 127 11.70 -2.47 -17.76
C ASP A 127 11.17 -3.89 -17.99
N ILE A 128 10.55 -4.46 -16.96
CA ILE A 128 10.08 -5.84 -16.96
C ILE A 128 8.58 -5.87 -17.29
N ILE A 129 8.22 -6.62 -18.31
CA ILE A 129 6.84 -6.97 -18.66
C ILE A 129 6.73 -8.48 -18.55
N ALA A 130 6.09 -8.96 -17.48
CA ALA A 130 5.91 -10.39 -17.22
C ALA A 130 4.42 -10.77 -17.17
N GLY A 131 4.11 -12.04 -17.44
CA GLY A 131 2.75 -12.54 -17.27
C GLY A 131 2.34 -12.68 -15.80
N ALA A 132 1.13 -13.20 -15.56
CA ALA A 132 0.60 -13.51 -14.24
C ALA A 132 1.46 -14.51 -13.45
N LYS A 133 1.30 -14.53 -12.12
CA LYS A 133 1.97 -15.47 -11.21
C LYS A 133 3.49 -15.42 -11.30
N SER A 134 4.03 -14.26 -11.62
CA SER A 134 5.47 -14.04 -11.66
C SER A 134 5.98 -13.63 -10.28
N THR A 135 7.25 -13.88 -10.02
CA THR A 135 7.90 -13.56 -8.74
C THR A 135 9.04 -12.57 -8.98
N PHE A 136 9.13 -11.55 -8.13
CA PHE A 136 10.15 -10.53 -8.16
C PHE A 136 10.79 -10.41 -6.78
N ASP A 137 12.05 -10.76 -6.69
CA ASP A 137 12.83 -10.78 -5.44
C ASP A 137 14.05 -9.87 -5.61
N GLY A 138 14.27 -8.96 -4.65
CA GLY A 138 15.38 -8.01 -4.69
C GLY A 138 15.41 -7.06 -5.90
N CYS A 139 14.27 -6.87 -6.59
CA CYS A 139 14.22 -5.99 -7.75
C CYS A 139 14.23 -4.51 -7.34
N THR A 140 15.02 -3.69 -8.04
CA THR A 140 15.16 -2.25 -7.73
C THR A 140 15.22 -1.41 -8.98
N GLY A 141 14.71 -0.19 -8.93
CA GLY A 141 14.73 0.71 -10.09
C GLY A 141 13.80 0.26 -11.22
N GLY A 142 13.63 1.14 -12.20
CA GLY A 142 12.92 0.81 -13.45
C GLY A 142 11.42 0.57 -13.26
N SER A 143 10.86 -0.36 -14.04
CA SER A 143 9.44 -0.67 -14.04
C SER A 143 9.14 -2.17 -14.04
N ILE A 144 8.11 -2.57 -13.29
CA ILE A 144 7.54 -3.91 -13.33
C ILE A 144 6.09 -3.81 -13.77
N THR A 145 5.75 -4.43 -14.90
CA THR A 145 4.38 -4.69 -15.33
C THR A 145 4.10 -6.18 -15.23
N THR A 146 3.11 -6.58 -14.44
CA THR A 146 2.78 -7.99 -14.24
C THR A 146 1.27 -8.26 -14.19
N GLY A 147 0.89 -9.51 -14.49
CA GLY A 147 -0.50 -9.97 -14.41
C GLY A 147 -1.00 -10.21 -12.99
N SER A 148 -2.07 -10.99 -12.86
CA SER A 148 -2.67 -11.33 -11.57
C SER A 148 -1.81 -12.31 -10.75
N ASP A 149 -2.08 -12.37 -9.44
CA ASP A 149 -1.51 -13.37 -8.52
C ASP A 149 0.02 -13.39 -8.49
N SER A 150 0.66 -12.25 -8.81
CA SER A 150 2.11 -12.11 -8.79
C SER A 150 2.61 -11.77 -7.38
N HIS A 151 3.88 -12.08 -7.12
CA HIS A 151 4.53 -11.84 -5.84
C HIS A 151 5.73 -10.92 -6.01
N ILE A 152 5.81 -9.88 -5.18
CA ILE A 152 6.91 -8.92 -5.16
C ILE A 152 7.44 -8.90 -3.73
N ASP A 153 8.62 -9.46 -3.46
CA ASP A 153 9.11 -9.50 -2.07
C ASP A 153 9.49 -8.09 -1.61
N LYS A 154 10.48 -7.49 -2.28
CA LYS A 154 10.94 -6.12 -2.02
C LYS A 154 11.15 -5.38 -3.33
N PHE A 155 10.62 -4.17 -3.41
CA PHE A 155 10.83 -3.28 -4.55
C PHE A 155 11.11 -1.85 -4.11
N LEU A 156 12.17 -1.25 -4.65
CA LEU A 156 12.59 0.11 -4.30
C LEU A 156 12.76 0.99 -5.53
N GLN A 157 12.36 2.25 -5.43
CA GLN A 157 12.68 3.34 -6.37
C GLN A 157 12.25 3.07 -7.81
N GLY A 158 10.96 2.82 -8.05
CA GLY A 158 10.49 2.64 -9.42
C GLY A 158 8.97 2.65 -9.58
N THR A 159 8.51 1.98 -10.64
CA THR A 159 7.08 1.86 -10.94
C THR A 159 6.65 0.40 -10.93
N ILE A 160 5.54 0.09 -10.27
CA ILE A 160 4.87 -1.21 -10.35
C ILE A 160 3.48 -0.99 -10.96
N THR A 161 3.13 -1.80 -11.95
CA THR A 161 1.77 -1.97 -12.44
C THR A 161 1.44 -3.46 -12.38
N ALA A 162 0.61 -3.87 -11.43
CA ALA A 162 0.30 -5.27 -11.19
C ALA A 162 -1.20 -5.55 -11.21
N GLY A 163 -1.57 -6.75 -11.65
CA GLY A 163 -2.95 -7.20 -11.69
C GLY A 163 -3.55 -7.45 -10.31
N ILE A 164 -4.75 -8.04 -10.30
CA ILE A 164 -5.46 -8.42 -9.08
C ILE A 164 -4.69 -9.45 -8.25
N LYS A 165 -4.93 -9.49 -6.94
CA LYS A 165 -4.36 -10.47 -6.00
C LYS A 165 -2.84 -10.47 -5.94
N THR A 166 -2.23 -9.32 -6.18
CA THR A 166 -0.79 -9.18 -6.06
C THR A 166 -0.41 -9.14 -4.59
N VAL A 167 0.64 -9.87 -4.22
CA VAL A 167 1.19 -9.85 -2.86
C VAL A 167 2.54 -9.20 -2.88
N ALA A 168 2.68 -8.06 -2.21
CA ALA A 168 3.95 -7.38 -2.02
C ALA A 168 4.41 -7.42 -0.56
N GLY A 169 5.70 -7.67 -0.31
CA GLY A 169 6.28 -7.62 1.03
C GLY A 169 6.55 -6.18 1.46
N GLU A 170 7.51 -5.52 0.81
CA GLU A 170 7.89 -4.14 1.04
C GLU A 170 7.99 -3.37 -0.27
N ILE A 171 7.36 -2.20 -0.30
CA ILE A 171 7.52 -1.20 -1.36
C ILE A 171 8.06 0.08 -0.71
N ASP A 172 9.01 0.72 -1.40
CA ASP A 172 9.69 1.92 -0.91
C ASP A 172 9.98 2.90 -2.05
N THR A 173 9.64 4.17 -1.85
CA THR A 173 9.94 5.29 -2.75
C THR A 173 9.47 5.01 -4.19
N SER A 174 8.26 4.49 -4.36
CA SER A 174 7.76 3.95 -5.62
C SER A 174 6.36 4.45 -5.98
N SER A 175 6.05 4.40 -7.29
CA SER A 175 4.70 4.60 -7.81
C SER A 175 4.08 3.24 -8.12
N VAL A 176 2.94 2.93 -7.51
CA VAL A 176 2.35 1.59 -7.53
C VAL A 176 0.92 1.68 -8.06
N GLU A 177 0.59 0.82 -9.02
CA GLU A 177 -0.79 0.53 -9.42
C GLU A 177 -1.07 -0.95 -9.13
N LEU A 178 -2.03 -1.20 -8.22
CA LEU A 178 -2.44 -2.55 -7.84
C LEU A 178 -3.91 -2.76 -8.16
N GLY A 179 -4.22 -3.90 -8.79
CA GLY A 179 -5.58 -4.38 -8.90
C GLY A 179 -6.15 -4.86 -7.56
N ARG A 180 -7.47 -5.06 -7.54
CA ARG A 180 -8.26 -5.61 -6.42
C ARG A 180 -7.63 -6.79 -5.68
N ASP A 181 -8.00 -6.94 -4.41
CA ASP A 181 -7.61 -8.03 -3.50
C ASP A 181 -6.09 -8.16 -3.32
N SER A 182 -5.33 -7.10 -3.59
CA SER A 182 -3.88 -7.09 -3.40
C SER A 182 -3.50 -6.75 -1.96
N THR A 183 -2.40 -7.30 -1.49
CA THR A 183 -1.92 -7.09 -0.12
C THR A 183 -0.47 -6.62 -0.15
N VAL A 184 -0.17 -5.55 0.59
CA VAL A 184 1.21 -5.06 0.75
C VAL A 184 1.58 -5.12 2.23
N GLY A 185 2.73 -5.70 2.58
CA GLY A 185 3.19 -5.74 3.98
C GLY A 185 3.54 -4.34 4.50
N LYS A 186 4.36 -3.60 3.75
CA LYS A 186 4.81 -2.26 4.10
C LYS A 186 4.95 -1.36 2.86
N MET A 187 4.52 -0.10 2.98
CA MET A 187 4.72 0.97 2.00
C MET A 187 5.39 2.17 2.68
N ILE A 188 6.40 2.77 2.03
CA ILE A 188 7.23 3.87 2.55
C ILE A 188 7.42 4.92 1.46
N ASP A 189 7.04 6.16 1.73
CA ASP A 189 7.20 7.28 0.80
C ASP A 189 6.62 6.98 -0.62
N ASP A 190 5.52 6.22 -0.65
CA ASP A 190 4.95 5.67 -1.87
C ASP A 190 3.68 6.40 -2.33
N LYS A 191 3.36 6.22 -3.61
CA LYS A 191 2.05 6.54 -4.18
C LYS A 191 1.36 5.28 -4.69
N LEU A 192 0.27 4.89 -4.06
CA LEU A 192 -0.60 3.80 -4.50
C LEU A 192 -1.80 4.32 -5.28
N ILE A 193 -2.04 3.73 -6.44
CA ILE A 193 -3.27 3.82 -7.22
C ILE A 193 -3.92 2.43 -7.22
N THR A 194 -5.22 2.36 -6.96
CA THR A 194 -5.95 1.08 -6.99
C THR A 194 -7.39 1.26 -7.44
N ASP A 195 -7.98 0.21 -8.02
CA ASP A 195 -9.41 0.15 -8.34
C ASP A 195 -10.29 -0.29 -7.14
N GLY A 196 -9.67 -0.50 -5.97
CA GLY A 196 -10.28 -0.19 -4.68
C GLY A 196 -10.96 -1.28 -3.89
N THR A 197 -11.25 -2.42 -4.49
CA THR A 197 -11.87 -3.52 -3.75
C THR A 197 -10.80 -4.39 -3.10
N GLY A 198 -10.78 -4.48 -1.76
CA GLY A 198 -10.03 -5.49 -1.02
C GLY A 198 -8.52 -5.28 -0.97
N VAL A 199 -8.03 -4.06 -1.26
CA VAL A 199 -6.59 -3.76 -1.11
C VAL A 199 -6.28 -3.41 0.34
N SER A 200 -5.28 -4.11 0.90
CA SER A 200 -4.83 -3.89 2.27
C SER A 200 -3.33 -3.63 2.35
N VAL A 201 -2.93 -2.72 3.22
CA VAL A 201 -1.54 -2.45 3.57
C VAL A 201 -1.33 -2.76 5.05
N GLY A 202 -0.26 -3.45 5.41
CA GLY A 202 0.10 -3.66 6.81
C GLY A 202 0.49 -2.34 7.46
N ILE A 203 1.62 -1.78 7.03
CA ILE A 203 2.17 -0.52 7.52
C ILE A 203 2.21 0.49 6.38
N LEU A 204 1.63 1.67 6.60
CA LEU A 204 1.64 2.78 5.65
C LEU A 204 2.46 3.93 6.26
N GLU A 205 3.58 4.29 5.62
CA GLU A 205 4.53 5.28 6.10
C GLU A 205 4.71 6.40 5.07
N ASN A 206 4.39 7.64 5.45
CA ASN A 206 4.52 8.84 4.60
C ASN A 206 3.96 8.68 3.17
N SER A 207 2.88 7.93 3.03
CA SER A 207 2.41 7.46 1.73
C SER A 207 1.03 8.01 1.37
N SER A 208 0.73 7.99 0.07
CA SER A 208 -0.57 8.38 -0.45
C SER A 208 -1.27 7.24 -1.17
N VAL A 209 -2.57 7.13 -0.98
CA VAL A 209 -3.43 6.12 -1.61
C VAL A 209 -4.57 6.83 -2.34
N ASN A 210 -4.74 6.52 -3.62
CA ASN A 210 -5.80 7.10 -4.45
C ASN A 210 -6.56 6.00 -5.19
N MET A 211 -7.88 6.06 -5.13
CA MET A 211 -8.71 5.24 -6.01
C MET A 211 -8.59 5.71 -7.46
N ALA A 212 -8.62 4.74 -8.39
CA ALA A 212 -8.59 4.98 -9.82
C ALA A 212 -9.79 5.82 -10.25
N GLN A 213 -9.49 6.87 -11.03
CA GLN A 213 -10.47 7.76 -11.64
C GLN A 213 -10.69 7.36 -13.11
N ASP A 214 -11.90 7.57 -13.62
CA ASP A 214 -12.20 7.45 -15.02
C ASP A 214 -11.68 8.66 -15.83
N ALA A 215 -11.86 8.64 -17.14
CA ALA A 215 -11.40 9.69 -18.05
C ALA A 215 -12.05 11.07 -17.79
N THR A 216 -13.14 11.14 -17.01
CA THR A 216 -13.79 12.39 -16.60
C THR A 216 -13.25 12.93 -15.28
N GLY A 217 -12.31 12.22 -14.64
CA GLY A 217 -11.80 12.52 -13.31
C GLY A 217 -12.76 12.10 -12.19
N ALA A 218 -13.86 11.42 -12.53
CA ALA A 218 -14.76 10.84 -11.54
C ALA A 218 -14.19 9.52 -11.03
N TYR A 219 -14.33 9.25 -9.74
CA TYR A 219 -13.97 7.94 -9.20
C TYR A 219 -14.83 6.86 -9.87
N THR A 220 -14.18 5.79 -10.33
CA THR A 220 -14.86 4.76 -11.12
C THR A 220 -16.02 4.15 -10.34
N ASN A 221 -17.24 4.33 -10.82
CA ASN A 221 -18.49 3.89 -10.16
C ASN A 221 -18.60 2.35 -10.05
N ALA A 222 -17.67 1.60 -10.66
CA ALA A 222 -17.61 0.14 -10.64
C ALA A 222 -16.78 -0.43 -9.48
N GLY A 223 -15.98 0.40 -8.80
CA GLY A 223 -15.15 0.01 -7.66
C GLY A 223 -15.82 0.38 -6.34
N TYR A 224 -16.81 -0.41 -5.92
CA TYR A 224 -17.20 -0.38 -4.51
C TYR A 224 -16.07 -1.04 -3.72
N GLY A 225 -15.41 -0.28 -2.85
CA GLY A 225 -14.09 -0.63 -2.39
C GLY A 225 -13.72 -0.06 -1.03
N GLN A 226 -13.32 -0.95 -0.13
CA GLN A 226 -12.73 -0.59 1.15
C GLN A 226 -11.21 -0.72 1.04
N PHE A 227 -10.50 0.35 1.38
CA PHE A 227 -9.06 0.31 1.60
C PHE A 227 -8.76 0.05 3.07
N VAL A 228 -7.81 -0.84 3.36
CA VAL A 228 -7.55 -1.29 4.73
C VAL A 228 -6.09 -1.04 5.13
N VAL A 229 -5.88 -0.52 6.34
CA VAL A 229 -4.57 -0.54 7.01
C VAL A 229 -4.65 -1.41 8.25
N THR A 230 -3.91 -2.52 8.25
CA THR A 230 -4.11 -3.59 9.24
C THR A 230 -3.18 -3.54 10.45
N ASP A 231 -2.04 -2.84 10.39
CA ASP A 231 -1.08 -2.74 11.50
C ASP A 231 -0.95 -1.31 12.01
N SER A 232 -0.31 -0.41 11.26
CA SER A 232 0.06 0.92 11.78
C SER A 232 0.21 1.97 10.69
N LEU A 233 0.00 3.24 11.07
CA LEU A 233 0.45 4.40 10.32
C LEU A 233 1.74 4.96 10.93
N ILE A 234 2.60 5.51 10.07
CA ILE A 234 3.81 6.23 10.47
C ILE A 234 3.88 7.53 9.66
N GLY A 235 4.21 8.63 10.32
CA GLY A 235 4.28 9.96 9.72
C GLY A 235 2.92 10.45 9.21
N THR A 236 2.93 11.15 8.08
CA THR A 236 1.73 11.78 7.51
C THR A 236 1.26 11.03 6.27
N ASN A 237 0.02 10.54 6.29
CA ASN A 237 -0.54 9.75 5.20
C ASN A 237 -1.79 10.40 4.63
N LEU A 238 -2.05 10.16 3.35
CA LEU A 238 -3.24 10.66 2.63
C LEU A 238 -3.98 9.51 1.96
N ILE A 239 -5.28 9.37 2.22
CA ILE A 239 -6.10 8.31 1.62
C ILE A 239 -7.35 8.90 0.97
N HIS A 240 -7.49 8.69 -0.34
CA HIS A 240 -8.72 8.99 -1.07
C HIS A 240 -9.38 7.68 -1.50
N ALA A 241 -10.46 7.29 -0.82
CA ALA A 241 -11.11 6.00 -0.99
C ALA A 241 -12.63 6.08 -0.84
N GLN A 242 -13.39 5.16 -1.43
CA GLN A 242 -14.83 5.16 -1.20
C GLN A 242 -15.16 4.91 0.27
N SER A 243 -14.48 3.94 0.86
CA SER A 243 -14.54 3.63 2.30
C SER A 243 -13.19 3.15 2.80
N VAL A 244 -12.97 3.24 4.11
CA VAL A 244 -11.72 2.83 4.74
C VAL A 244 -11.95 2.00 6.01
N ASP A 245 -10.98 1.16 6.35
CA ASP A 245 -10.84 0.58 7.69
C ASP A 245 -9.37 0.65 8.12
N ILE A 246 -9.07 1.58 9.02
CA ILE A 246 -7.71 1.99 9.34
C ILE A 246 -7.40 1.74 10.81
N THR A 247 -6.32 1.00 11.06
CA THR A 247 -5.67 0.97 12.37
C THR A 247 -4.44 1.88 12.35
N MET A 248 -4.43 2.93 13.18
CA MET A 248 -3.26 3.82 13.30
C MET A 248 -2.10 3.18 14.06
N GLY A 249 -2.40 2.20 14.94
CA GLY A 249 -1.40 1.37 15.61
C GLY A 249 -0.52 2.13 16.61
N SER A 250 0.53 1.48 17.11
CA SER A 250 1.36 2.01 18.21
C SER A 250 2.79 2.37 17.82
N ARG A 251 3.13 2.29 16.53
CA ARG A 251 4.51 2.48 16.04
C ARG A 251 4.92 3.95 16.02
N ASP A 252 3.99 4.86 15.78
CA ASP A 252 4.24 6.29 15.76
C ASP A 252 3.24 7.02 16.67
N TRP A 253 3.78 7.74 17.65
CA TRP A 253 3.01 8.45 18.65
C TRP A 253 2.37 9.74 18.11
N ASN A 254 2.77 10.22 16.94
CA ASN A 254 2.24 11.44 16.33
C ASN A 254 1.80 11.20 14.88
N ALA A 255 1.40 9.96 14.55
CA ALA A 255 0.90 9.63 13.22
C ALA A 255 -0.28 10.55 12.85
N ASP A 256 -0.29 10.99 11.60
CA ASP A 256 -1.28 11.89 11.03
C ASP A 256 -1.90 11.25 9.77
N LEU A 257 -3.21 11.34 9.67
CA LEU A 257 -3.99 10.82 8.56
C LEU A 257 -4.96 11.88 8.07
N GLU A 258 -4.82 12.25 6.80
CA GLU A 258 -5.89 12.88 6.05
C GLU A 258 -6.61 11.82 5.21
N VAL A 259 -7.93 11.80 5.30
CA VAL A 259 -8.77 10.90 4.51
C VAL A 259 -9.87 11.68 3.80
N ASN A 260 -10.23 11.23 2.60
CA ASN A 260 -11.37 11.73 1.85
C ASN A 260 -12.19 10.54 1.37
N THR A 261 -13.29 10.29 2.08
CA THR A 261 -14.29 9.27 1.75
C THR A 261 -15.56 9.85 1.15
N TRP A 262 -16.25 9.05 0.33
CA TRP A 262 -17.51 9.47 -0.32
C TRP A 262 -18.60 8.40 -0.33
N GLY A 263 -18.31 7.19 0.14
CA GLY A 263 -19.32 6.14 0.25
C GLY A 263 -20.17 6.27 1.51
N ASP A 264 -21.42 5.82 1.43
CA ASP A 264 -22.29 5.62 2.62
C ASP A 264 -21.90 4.37 3.44
N SER A 265 -20.82 3.68 3.06
CA SER A 265 -20.35 2.44 3.68
C SER A 265 -19.56 2.77 4.94
N GLY A 266 -19.89 2.11 6.06
CA GLY A 266 -19.34 2.37 7.40
C GLY A 266 -17.83 2.30 7.46
N SER A 267 -17.19 3.44 7.24
CA SER A 267 -15.75 3.59 7.31
C SER A 267 -15.32 3.74 8.75
N SER A 268 -14.17 3.18 9.10
CA SER A 268 -13.65 3.20 10.46
C SER A 268 -12.20 3.64 10.52
N ILE A 269 -11.89 4.45 11.52
CA ILE A 269 -10.51 4.76 11.91
C ILE A 269 -10.39 4.49 13.40
N THR A 270 -9.55 3.52 13.74
CA THR A 270 -9.19 3.22 15.12
C THR A 270 -7.82 3.84 15.40
N GLY A 271 -7.80 4.84 16.28
CA GLY A 271 -6.57 5.40 16.82
C GLY A 271 -5.79 4.34 17.62
N GLY A 272 -4.52 4.58 17.85
CA GLY A 272 -3.64 3.73 18.65
C GLY A 272 -3.08 4.49 19.85
N THR A 273 -1.76 4.45 20.05
CA THR A 273 -1.11 5.05 21.23
C THR A 273 -0.45 6.40 20.91
N GLY A 274 -0.46 7.32 21.87
CA GLY A 274 0.15 8.64 21.72
C GLY A 274 -0.87 9.71 21.33
N ASN A 275 -0.40 10.75 20.65
CA ASN A 275 -1.18 11.90 20.19
C ASN A 275 -1.39 11.84 18.68
N GLN A 276 -2.19 10.87 18.24
CA GLN A 276 -2.45 10.63 16.83
C GLN A 276 -3.61 11.48 16.33
N HIS A 277 -3.62 11.76 15.02
CA HIS A 277 -4.60 12.61 14.38
C HIS A 277 -5.21 11.96 13.14
N ALA A 278 -6.53 12.09 12.97
CA ALA A 278 -7.22 11.78 11.74
C ALA A 278 -8.20 12.90 11.37
N THR A 279 -8.20 13.31 10.10
CA THR A 279 -9.15 14.27 9.53
C THR A 279 -9.84 13.69 8.30
N GLU A 280 -11.17 13.73 8.29
CA GLU A 280 -12.00 13.42 7.13
C GLU A 280 -12.45 14.71 6.43
N ASN A 281 -12.10 14.83 5.15
CA ASN A 281 -12.42 15.99 4.31
C ASN A 281 -13.54 15.73 3.29
N GLY A 282 -14.07 14.51 3.23
CA GLY A 282 -15.10 14.08 2.30
C GLY A 282 -16.52 14.11 2.87
N ALA A 283 -17.37 13.32 2.22
CA ALA A 283 -18.81 13.22 2.53
C ALA A 283 -19.22 11.82 3.04
N GLY A 284 -18.26 10.89 3.12
CA GLY A 284 -18.50 9.58 3.69
C GLY A 284 -18.84 9.67 5.18
N LYS A 285 -19.51 8.63 5.69
CA LYS A 285 -19.80 8.51 7.12
C LYS A 285 -18.65 7.76 7.79
N MET A 286 -18.11 8.37 8.84
CA MET A 286 -16.97 7.85 9.57
C MET A 286 -17.35 7.41 10.98
N THR A 287 -16.71 6.32 11.42
CA THR A 287 -16.63 5.94 12.83
C THR A 287 -15.18 6.11 13.29
N PHE A 288 -14.95 7.07 14.18
CA PHE A 288 -13.66 7.31 14.80
C PHE A 288 -13.64 6.68 16.19
N ILE A 289 -12.65 5.84 16.48
CA ILE A 289 -12.56 5.09 17.73
C ILE A 289 -11.21 5.36 18.36
N SER A 290 -11.15 5.89 19.57
CA SER A 290 -9.89 5.95 20.33
C SER A 290 -9.54 4.56 20.89
N ALA A 291 -8.26 4.22 21.03
CA ALA A 291 -7.90 2.92 21.58
C ALA A 291 -7.94 2.91 23.11
N ASP A 292 -8.61 1.92 23.71
CA ASP A 292 -8.62 1.66 25.17
C ASP A 292 -7.21 1.65 25.79
N SER A 293 -6.21 1.22 25.01
CA SER A 293 -4.80 1.14 25.43
C SER A 293 -4.10 2.50 25.52
N ASN A 294 -4.68 3.59 25.01
CA ASN A 294 -4.05 4.91 24.97
C ASN A 294 -4.22 5.68 26.29
N VAL A 295 -3.56 5.21 27.34
CA VAL A 295 -3.69 5.74 28.71
C VAL A 295 -2.91 7.04 28.97
N HIS A 296 -2.05 7.47 28.04
CA HIS A 296 -1.16 8.62 28.22
C HIS A 296 -1.20 9.65 27.09
N GLY A 297 -2.00 9.40 26.05
CA GLY A 297 -2.19 10.30 24.93
C GLY A 297 -3.67 10.57 24.67
N ALA A 298 -3.95 11.16 23.51
CA ALA A 298 -5.30 11.37 23.03
C ALA A 298 -5.37 11.13 21.53
N PHE A 299 -6.50 10.60 21.05
CA PHE A 299 -6.79 10.56 19.63
C PHE A 299 -7.56 11.83 19.24
N THR A 300 -7.09 12.54 18.21
CA THR A 300 -7.78 13.72 17.69
C THR A 300 -8.43 13.39 16.36
N ALA A 301 -9.77 13.40 16.33
CA ALA A 301 -10.55 13.10 15.14
C ALA A 301 -11.36 14.32 14.68
N VAL A 302 -11.33 14.57 13.37
CA VAL A 302 -12.14 15.59 12.71
C VAL A 302 -12.99 14.90 11.66
N GLY A 303 -14.31 14.96 11.86
CA GLY A 303 -15.32 14.46 10.94
C GLY A 303 -15.55 15.36 9.75
N GLY A 304 -16.16 14.78 8.71
CA GLY A 304 -16.43 15.44 7.45
C GLY A 304 -17.82 16.06 7.38
N SER A 305 -18.43 16.01 6.19
CA SER A 305 -19.82 16.43 5.99
C SER A 305 -20.85 15.31 6.19
N GLY A 306 -20.39 14.09 6.49
CA GLY A 306 -21.21 12.93 6.82
C GLY A 306 -21.90 13.04 8.19
N SER A 307 -22.66 12.01 8.57
CA SER A 307 -23.13 11.83 9.95
C SER A 307 -22.15 10.91 10.66
N ASP A 308 -21.23 11.49 11.42
CA ASP A 308 -20.10 10.77 11.99
C ASP A 308 -20.37 10.28 13.42
N LEU A 309 -19.71 9.18 13.78
CA LEU A 309 -19.71 8.59 15.11
C LEU A 309 -18.30 8.70 15.69
N PHE A 310 -18.18 9.26 16.89
CA PHE A 310 -16.96 9.32 17.66
C PHE A 310 -17.11 8.46 18.91
N VAL A 311 -16.22 7.49 19.12
CA VAL A 311 -16.24 6.56 20.25
C VAL A 311 -14.99 6.79 21.11
N ALA A 312 -15.18 7.47 22.25
CA ALA A 312 -14.12 7.88 23.17
C ALA A 312 -13.83 6.80 24.22
N ASN A 313 -13.20 5.73 23.76
CA ASN A 313 -12.72 4.57 24.52
C ASN A 313 -11.49 4.87 25.40
N SER A 314 -10.74 5.91 25.04
CA SER A 314 -9.76 6.67 25.81
C SER A 314 -9.97 8.16 25.56
N SER A 315 -9.15 9.03 26.19
CA SER A 315 -9.19 10.47 25.94
C SER A 315 -9.21 10.80 24.44
N MET A 316 -10.19 11.57 24.01
CA MET A 316 -10.40 11.90 22.60
C MET A 316 -10.77 13.37 22.40
N ASN A 317 -10.16 14.00 21.39
CA ASN A 317 -10.59 15.32 20.89
C ASN A 317 -11.42 15.11 19.62
N MET A 318 -12.64 15.61 19.60
CA MET A 318 -13.63 15.33 18.58
C MET A 318 -14.13 16.63 17.98
N THR A 319 -14.06 16.75 16.66
CA THR A 319 -14.66 17.83 15.87
C THR A 319 -15.63 17.19 14.90
N GLY A 320 -16.92 17.44 15.02
CA GLY A 320 -17.95 16.84 14.17
C GLY A 320 -18.11 17.50 12.80
N GLY A 321 -17.61 18.73 12.62
CA GLY A 321 -17.72 19.47 11.38
C GLY A 321 -19.14 19.94 11.06
N THR A 322 -19.40 20.20 9.78
CA THR A 322 -20.71 20.63 9.26
C THR A 322 -21.66 19.46 8.99
N GLY A 323 -21.32 18.28 9.51
CA GLY A 323 -21.98 17.01 9.28
C GLY A 323 -23.47 16.93 9.66
N GLY A 324 -24.13 15.90 9.14
CA GLY A 324 -25.56 15.63 9.31
C GLY A 324 -25.90 15.04 10.68
N GLY A 325 -25.63 15.75 11.78
CA GLY A 325 -25.92 15.31 13.14
C GLY A 325 -25.03 14.16 13.61
N ASN A 326 -23.97 14.49 14.33
CA ASN A 326 -22.95 13.57 14.79
C ASN A 326 -23.31 12.95 16.15
N THR A 327 -22.78 11.75 16.41
CA THR A 327 -22.88 11.09 17.71
C THR A 327 -21.53 11.06 18.38
N PHE A 328 -21.45 11.57 19.60
CA PHE A 328 -20.28 11.55 20.45
C PHE A 328 -20.53 10.56 21.59
N ASP A 329 -20.07 9.34 21.44
CA ASP A 329 -20.20 8.24 22.40
C ASP A 329 -19.05 8.27 23.40
N ILE A 330 -19.37 8.60 24.65
CA ILE A 330 -18.38 8.75 25.72
C ILE A 330 -18.38 7.51 26.59
N MET A 331 -17.22 6.87 26.68
CA MET A 331 -17.11 5.59 27.37
C MET A 331 -16.65 5.76 28.82
N LYS A 332 -17.21 4.92 29.69
CA LYS A 332 -16.76 4.84 31.08
C LYS A 332 -15.48 4.02 31.16
N THR A 333 -14.34 4.69 31.32
CA THR A 333 -13.02 4.04 31.37
C THR A 333 -12.47 3.94 32.80
N ALA A 334 -11.71 2.88 33.08
CA ALA A 334 -11.08 2.70 34.40
C ALA A 334 -9.89 3.65 34.62
N ALA A 335 -9.11 3.91 33.56
CA ALA A 335 -7.94 4.80 33.59
C ALA A 335 -8.31 6.30 33.72
N GLY A 336 -9.57 6.63 33.44
CA GLY A 336 -10.04 7.99 33.29
C GLY A 336 -9.77 8.55 31.90
N ALA A 337 -10.64 9.45 31.46
CA ALA A 337 -10.57 10.07 30.14
C ALA A 337 -10.89 11.56 30.25
N ARG A 338 -10.23 12.36 29.42
CA ARG A 338 -10.47 13.79 29.27
C ARG A 338 -10.87 14.03 27.83
N ASP A 339 -12.17 13.98 27.60
CA ASP A 339 -12.75 14.08 26.26
C ASP A 339 -13.11 15.52 25.96
N VAL A 340 -12.97 15.91 24.69
CA VAL A 340 -13.28 17.27 24.22
C VAL A 340 -14.10 17.18 22.95
N ILE A 341 -15.27 17.81 22.94
CA ILE A 341 -16.03 18.10 21.71
C ILE A 341 -15.82 19.57 21.40
N THR A 342 -15.28 19.88 20.21
CA THR A 342 -14.85 21.23 19.87
C THR A 342 -15.98 22.11 19.31
N ASP A 343 -16.97 21.49 18.65
CA ASP A 343 -17.96 22.17 17.81
C ASP A 343 -19.36 21.56 17.93
N PHE A 344 -19.78 21.20 19.15
CA PHE A 344 -21.04 20.50 19.38
C PHE A 344 -22.26 21.24 18.83
N THR A 345 -22.25 22.57 18.80
CA THR A 345 -23.36 23.40 18.32
C THR A 345 -23.34 23.65 16.81
N ALA A 346 -22.30 23.21 16.09
CA ALA A 346 -22.13 23.45 14.66
C ALA A 346 -23.19 22.75 13.80
N ALA A 347 -23.70 21.60 14.24
CA ALA A 347 -24.76 20.85 13.55
C ALA A 347 -26.00 20.68 14.42
N LYS A 348 -27.17 20.84 13.78
CA LYS A 348 -28.45 20.48 14.40
C LYS A 348 -28.49 18.95 14.50
N HIS A 349 -28.87 18.43 15.67
CA HIS A 349 -28.97 16.98 15.97
C HIS A 349 -27.68 16.29 16.41
N ASN A 350 -26.63 17.03 16.76
CA ASN A 350 -25.52 16.45 17.53
C ASN A 350 -26.04 15.86 18.85
N THR A 351 -25.57 14.65 19.18
CA THR A 351 -25.99 13.87 20.36
C THR A 351 -24.76 13.40 21.13
N ILE A 352 -24.82 13.48 22.46
CA ILE A 352 -23.84 12.90 23.38
C ILE A 352 -24.43 11.59 23.94
N ASP A 353 -23.80 10.45 23.68
CA ASP A 353 -24.22 9.18 24.27
C ASP A 353 -23.45 8.92 25.58
N LEU A 354 -24.22 8.70 26.67
CA LEU A 354 -23.71 8.42 28.01
C LEU A 354 -24.27 7.10 28.57
N THR A 355 -24.80 6.23 27.73
CA THR A 355 -25.39 4.94 28.12
C THR A 355 -24.42 4.11 28.97
N GLY A 356 -23.12 4.12 28.64
CA GLY A 356 -22.06 3.42 29.39
C GLY A 356 -21.90 3.83 30.86
N PHE A 357 -22.47 4.97 31.29
CA PHE A 357 -22.42 5.42 32.69
C PHE A 357 -23.59 4.92 33.54
N GLY A 358 -24.66 4.40 32.91
CA GLY A 358 -25.87 3.96 33.63
C GLY A 358 -26.61 5.11 34.33
N LEU A 359 -26.55 6.32 33.76
CA LEU A 359 -27.22 7.49 34.31
C LEU A 359 -28.72 7.45 34.05
N THR A 360 -29.50 7.87 35.05
CA THR A 360 -30.92 8.20 34.89
C THR A 360 -31.07 9.69 34.53
N GLN A 361 -32.28 10.15 34.18
CA GLN A 361 -32.52 11.58 33.94
C GLN A 361 -32.16 12.46 35.14
N SER A 362 -32.44 12.02 36.37
CA SER A 362 -32.04 12.75 37.57
C SER A 362 -30.52 12.78 37.75
N GLY A 363 -29.83 11.71 37.35
CA GLY A 363 -28.36 11.68 37.35
C GLY A 363 -27.76 12.64 36.34
N LEU A 364 -28.34 12.74 35.14
CA LEU A 364 -27.92 13.73 34.14
C LEU A 364 -28.15 15.16 34.63
N ALA A 365 -29.29 15.44 35.28
CA ALA A 365 -29.55 16.77 35.86
C ALA A 365 -28.49 17.15 36.91
N ASP A 366 -28.12 16.21 37.79
CA ASP A 366 -27.06 16.42 38.78
C ASP A 366 -25.70 16.71 38.13
N VAL A 367 -25.35 16.02 37.03
CA VAL A 367 -24.13 16.30 36.26
C VAL A 367 -24.14 17.72 35.67
N LEU A 368 -25.28 18.16 35.12
CA LEU A 368 -25.42 19.49 34.53
C LEU A 368 -25.39 20.60 35.60
N ASP A 369 -26.02 20.38 36.76
CA ASP A 369 -26.03 21.35 37.88
C ASP A 369 -24.63 21.56 38.49
N HIS A 370 -23.76 20.55 38.40
CA HIS A 370 -22.37 20.59 38.87
C HIS A 370 -21.35 20.82 37.75
N ALA A 371 -21.79 21.12 36.53
CA ALA A 371 -20.90 21.43 35.43
C ALA A 371 -20.15 22.76 35.68
N THR A 372 -18.92 22.85 35.17
CA THR A 372 -18.10 24.06 35.32
C THR A 372 -17.93 24.78 33.99
N VAL A 373 -18.30 26.06 33.95
CA VAL A 373 -18.12 26.93 32.78
C VAL A 373 -16.80 27.66 32.89
N SER A 374 -16.00 27.62 31.81
CA SER A 374 -14.72 28.33 31.71
C SER A 374 -14.50 28.89 30.30
N SER A 375 -13.34 29.52 30.08
CA SER A 375 -12.90 29.93 28.75
C SER A 375 -12.66 28.76 27.79
N ALA A 376 -12.49 27.55 28.32
CA ALA A 376 -12.33 26.33 27.52
C ALA A 376 -13.66 25.66 27.15
N GLY A 377 -14.80 26.20 27.61
CA GLY A 377 -16.14 25.64 27.42
C GLY A 377 -16.78 25.13 28.71
N LEU A 378 -17.81 24.29 28.54
CA LEU A 378 -18.57 23.65 29.61
C LEU A 378 -18.00 22.27 29.91
N ALA A 379 -17.51 22.05 31.12
CA ALA A 379 -17.00 20.76 31.56
C ALA A 379 -18.04 19.98 32.39
N LEU A 380 -18.32 18.75 31.96
CA LEU A 380 -19.21 17.78 32.58
C LEU A 380 -18.38 16.73 33.33
N HIS A 381 -18.60 16.60 34.63
CA HIS A 381 -17.91 15.63 35.48
C HIS A 381 -18.74 14.33 35.56
N LEU A 382 -18.54 13.43 34.59
CA LEU A 382 -19.36 12.24 34.40
C LEU A 382 -19.15 11.17 35.49
N ASN A 383 -17.93 11.08 36.02
CA ASN A 383 -17.60 10.33 37.24
C ASN A 383 -16.27 10.86 37.85
N SER A 384 -15.68 10.15 38.82
CA SER A 384 -14.42 10.57 39.46
C SER A 384 -13.19 10.61 38.54
N ASN A 385 -13.24 9.91 37.41
CA ASN A 385 -12.12 9.68 36.51
C ASN A 385 -12.35 10.22 35.08
N THR A 386 -13.60 10.49 34.70
CA THR A 386 -13.97 10.92 33.34
C THR A 386 -14.57 12.31 33.35
N THR A 387 -14.04 13.20 32.50
CA THR A 387 -14.57 14.54 32.26
C THR A 387 -14.73 14.75 30.76
N LEU A 388 -15.90 15.25 30.36
CA LEU A 388 -16.16 15.71 29.00
C LEU A 388 -16.18 17.24 28.98
N THR A 389 -15.44 17.86 28.07
CA THR A 389 -15.52 19.31 27.81
C THR A 389 -16.23 19.56 26.49
N VAL A 390 -17.27 20.39 26.50
CA VAL A 390 -17.96 20.87 25.30
C VAL A 390 -17.49 22.30 25.04
N ALA A 391 -16.53 22.45 24.13
CA ALA A 391 -15.68 23.64 24.07
C ALA A 391 -16.40 24.89 23.58
N ASP A 392 -17.35 24.74 22.65
CA ASP A 392 -18.14 25.83 22.07
C ASP A 392 -19.39 26.19 22.88
N VAL A 393 -19.58 25.56 24.04
CA VAL A 393 -20.69 25.83 24.96
C VAL A 393 -20.18 26.60 26.18
N HIS A 394 -20.73 27.79 26.42
CA HIS A 394 -20.29 28.68 27.51
C HIS A 394 -21.39 28.99 28.54
N ASP A 395 -22.46 28.20 28.56
CA ASP A 395 -23.48 28.22 29.60
C ASP A 395 -24.10 26.82 29.78
N THR A 396 -24.79 26.61 30.90
CA THR A 396 -25.45 25.33 31.22
C THR A 396 -26.82 25.16 30.56
N ASN A 397 -27.39 26.21 29.95
CA ASN A 397 -28.74 26.18 29.39
C ASN A 397 -28.76 25.73 27.91
N THR A 398 -27.60 25.75 27.26
CA THR A 398 -27.44 25.34 25.86
C THR A 398 -27.63 23.84 25.66
N LEU A 399 -27.25 23.03 26.65
CA LEU A 399 -27.46 21.59 26.63
C LEU A 399 -28.78 21.25 27.32
N THR A 400 -29.60 20.43 26.65
CA THR A 400 -30.89 19.95 27.14
C THR A 400 -30.92 18.43 27.17
N ALA A 401 -31.88 17.83 27.87
CA ALA A 401 -32.01 16.37 27.92
C ALA A 401 -32.13 15.72 26.53
N SER A 402 -32.63 16.43 25.51
CA SER A 402 -32.70 15.90 24.13
C SER A 402 -31.35 15.82 23.41
N ASN A 403 -30.31 16.46 23.95
CA ASN A 403 -28.94 16.34 23.44
C ASN A 403 -28.23 15.07 23.92
N PHE A 404 -28.84 14.29 24.82
CA PHE A 404 -28.21 13.14 25.44
C PHE A 404 -28.98 11.85 25.15
N SER A 405 -28.23 10.79 24.87
CA SER A 405 -28.71 9.40 24.89
C SER A 405 -28.32 8.77 26.24
N LEU A 406 -29.29 8.19 26.94
CA LEU A 406 -29.13 7.53 28.25
C LEU A 406 -29.66 6.10 28.17
N LEU A 407 -29.28 5.26 29.13
CA LEU A 407 -29.86 3.92 29.26
C LEU A 407 -31.37 4.07 29.54
N SER A 408 -32.21 3.43 28.71
CA SER A 408 -33.68 3.48 28.83
C SER A 408 -34.21 2.74 30.04
#